data_AF-K1ZMD8-F1
#
_entry.id   AF-K1ZMD8-F1
#
_cell.length_a   1.000
_cell.length_b   1.000
_cell.length_c   1.000
_cell.angle_alpha   90.00
_cell.angle_beta   90.00
_cell.angle_gamma   90.00
#
_symmetry.space_group_name_H-M   'P 1'
#
loop_
_entity.id
_entity.type
_entity.pdbx_description
1 polymer ?
#
loop_
_entity_poly.entity_id
_entity_poly.type
_entity_poly.pdbx_seq_one_letter_code
_entity_poly.pdbx_strand_id
1 'polypeptide(L)'
;MSEKSQKTGWTYGGLGAFCWLFILGIVLLIQKNFHGSFFAFVFFAMGIAYLIEYAPWKYPAVPFWKIYLGLIALLFLSTAVLMCLWDDKPAIAYERFTSLVYLFPMCIPMVVFGKKTWNEMQKK
;
A
#
# COMPACT_ATOMS: atom_id res chain seq x y z
N MET A 1 -21.91 4.37 11.11
CA MET A 1 -21.56 4.00 9.71
C MET A 1 -21.70 2.48 9.62
N SER A 2 -22.39 1.89 8.62
CA SER A 2 -22.65 0.44 8.70
C SER A 2 -21.36 -0.37 8.61
N GLU A 3 -21.29 -1.49 9.34
CA GLU A 3 -20.13 -2.41 9.36
C GLU A 3 -19.71 -2.84 7.95
N LYS A 4 -20.69 -3.04 7.05
CA LYS A 4 -20.46 -3.32 5.63
C LYS A 4 -19.70 -2.19 4.93
N SER A 5 -20.06 -0.93 5.18
CA SER A 5 -19.41 0.23 4.54
C SER A 5 -17.93 0.35 4.93
N GLN A 6 -17.58 0.07 6.19
CA GLN A 6 -16.19 0.10 6.64
C GLN A 6 -15.36 -1.05 6.07
N LYS A 7 -15.94 -2.27 6.01
CA LYS A 7 -15.30 -3.43 5.36
C LYS A 7 -15.05 -3.16 3.88
N THR A 8 -16.04 -2.60 3.18
CA THR A 8 -15.92 -2.18 1.79
C THR A 8 -14.83 -1.10 1.63
N GLY A 9 -14.79 -0.10 2.50
CA GLY A 9 -13.76 0.95 2.45
C GLY A 9 -12.33 0.40 2.58
N TRP A 10 -12.11 -0.55 3.50
CA TRP A 10 -10.83 -1.23 3.64
C TRP A 10 -10.45 -2.04 2.40
N THR A 11 -11.37 -2.89 1.91
CA THR A 11 -11.10 -3.78 0.78
C THR A 11 -10.88 -3.00 -0.50
N TYR A 12 -11.77 -2.08 -0.86
CA TYR A 12 -11.67 -1.30 -2.11
C TYR A 12 -10.57 -0.24 -2.03
N GLY A 13 -10.37 0.40 -0.87
CA GLY A 13 -9.28 1.35 -0.66
C GLY A 13 -7.91 0.66 -0.75
N GLY A 14 -7.77 -0.49 -0.12
CA GLY A 14 -6.59 -1.33 -0.21
C GLY A 14 -6.33 -1.85 -1.62
N LEU A 15 -7.36 -2.40 -2.27
CA LEU A 15 -7.26 -2.91 -3.63
C LEU A 15 -6.82 -1.80 -4.60
N GLY A 16 -7.41 -0.60 -4.49
CA GLY A 16 -7.01 0.55 -5.27
C GLY A 16 -5.56 0.95 -5.03
N ALA A 17 -5.11 0.89 -3.78
CA ALA A 17 -3.74 1.22 -3.40
C ALA A 17 -2.68 0.27 -3.97
N PHE A 18 -3.01 -1.00 -4.26
CA PHE A 18 -2.08 -1.96 -4.87
C PHE A 18 -2.32 -2.20 -6.36
N CYS A 19 -3.48 -1.83 -6.91
CA CYS A 19 -3.84 -2.05 -8.31
C CYS A 19 -2.80 -1.49 -9.30
N TRP A 20 -2.22 -0.33 -8.97
CA TRP A 20 -1.18 0.27 -9.81
C TRP A 20 0.05 -0.64 -9.97
N LEU A 21 0.45 -1.42 -8.96
CA LEU A 21 1.57 -2.37 -9.06
C LEU A 21 1.31 -3.46 -10.09
N PHE A 22 0.06 -3.92 -10.20
CA PHE A 22 -0.32 -4.92 -11.20
C PHE A 22 -0.19 -4.36 -12.62
N ILE A 23 -0.73 -3.14 -12.83
CA ILE A 23 -0.60 -2.43 -14.12
C ILE A 23 0.88 -2.19 -14.45
N LEU A 24 1.66 -1.75 -13.46
CA LEU A 24 3.09 -1.53 -13.60
C LEU A 24 3.84 -2.81 -13.99
N GLY A 25 3.49 -3.93 -13.37
CA GLY A 25 4.07 -5.24 -13.68
C GLY A 25 3.86 -5.63 -15.14
N ILE A 26 2.66 -5.37 -15.69
CA ILE A 26 2.36 -5.58 -17.12
C ILE A 26 3.21 -4.65 -17.99
N VAL A 27 3.29 -3.36 -17.66
CA VAL A 27 4.09 -2.38 -18.41
C VAL A 27 5.57 -2.78 -18.44
N LEU A 28 6.15 -3.19 -17.30
CA LEU A 28 7.55 -3.62 -17.20
C LEU A 28 7.80 -4.92 -17.98
N LEU A 29 6.82 -5.81 -18.04
CA LEU A 29 6.89 -7.03 -18.84
C LEU A 29 6.98 -6.72 -20.34
N ILE A 30 6.18 -5.75 -20.82
CA ILE A 30 6.23 -5.25 -22.20
C ILE A 30 7.59 -4.59 -22.50
N GLN A 31 8.18 -3.88 -21.53
CA GLN A 31 9.51 -3.29 -21.63
C GLN A 31 10.66 -4.32 -21.53
N LYS A 32 10.34 -5.62 -21.44
CA LYS A 32 11.30 -6.74 -21.24
C LYS A 32 12.11 -6.64 -19.94
N ASN A 33 11.67 -5.83 -18.98
CA ASN A 33 12.25 -5.76 -17.65
C ASN A 33 11.60 -6.82 -16.76
N PHE A 34 12.05 -8.07 -16.92
CA PHE A 34 11.52 -9.22 -16.19
C PHE A 34 11.74 -9.10 -14.67
N HIS A 35 12.85 -8.51 -14.24
CA HIS A 35 13.15 -8.30 -12.83
C HIS A 35 12.13 -7.35 -12.18
N GLY A 36 11.96 -6.14 -12.74
CA GLY A 36 10.99 -5.18 -12.22
C GLY A 36 9.56 -5.71 -12.26
N SER A 37 9.19 -6.42 -13.33
CA SER A 37 7.87 -7.06 -13.45
C SER A 37 7.62 -8.12 -12.37
N PHE A 38 8.61 -8.99 -12.11
CA PHE A 38 8.52 -10.00 -11.06
C PHE A 38 8.29 -9.37 -9.69
N PHE A 39 9.09 -8.37 -9.31
CA PHE A 39 8.92 -7.68 -8.03
C PHE A 39 7.58 -6.94 -7.93
N ALA A 40 7.11 -6.32 -9.01
CA ALA A 40 5.80 -5.66 -9.02
C ALA A 40 4.66 -6.64 -8.69
N PHE A 41 4.67 -7.84 -9.30
CA PHE A 41 3.67 -8.88 -9.00
C PHE A 41 3.81 -9.46 -7.60
N VAL A 42 5.04 -9.66 -7.12
CA VAL A 42 5.28 -10.12 -5.74
C VAL A 42 4.72 -9.11 -4.73
N PHE A 43 5.03 -7.82 -4.88
CA PHE A 43 4.49 -6.79 -3.99
C PHE A 43 2.98 -6.64 -4.08
N PHE A 44 2.41 -6.80 -5.27
CA PHE A 44 0.95 -6.85 -5.43
C PHE A 44 0.36 -8.02 -4.64
N ALA A 45 0.87 -9.24 -4.82
CA ALA A 45 0.40 -10.42 -4.10
C ALA A 45 0.56 -10.26 -2.58
N MET A 46 1.69 -9.72 -2.11
CA MET A 46 1.92 -9.41 -0.70
C MET A 46 0.93 -8.38 -0.17
N GLY A 47 0.60 -7.34 -0.94
CA GLY A 47 -0.37 -6.33 -0.56
C GLY A 47 -1.78 -6.88 -0.41
N ILE A 48 -2.20 -7.75 -1.33
CA ILE A 48 -3.48 -8.45 -1.24
C ILE A 48 -3.50 -9.40 -0.03
N ALA A 49 -2.43 -10.18 0.18
CA ALA A 49 -2.31 -11.04 1.35
C ALA A 49 -2.40 -10.24 2.64
N TYR A 50 -1.70 -9.09 2.73
CA TYR A 50 -1.74 -8.20 3.87
C TYR A 50 -3.15 -7.68 4.14
N LEU A 51 -3.89 -7.26 3.10
CA LEU A 51 -5.26 -6.77 3.23
C LEU A 51 -6.22 -7.82 3.80
N ILE A 52 -6.02 -9.08 3.46
CA ILE A 52 -6.87 -10.19 3.91
C ILE A 52 -6.47 -10.64 5.32
N GLU A 53 -5.17 -10.77 5.60
CA GLU A 53 -4.65 -11.25 6.89
C GLU A 53 -4.81 -10.20 7.99
N TYR A 54 -4.37 -8.96 7.74
CA TYR A 54 -4.36 -7.88 8.73
C TYR A 54 -5.60 -7.01 8.67
N ALA A 55 -6.71 -7.58 8.19
CA ALA A 55 -7.96 -6.87 8.15
C ALA A 55 -8.38 -6.42 9.57
N PRO A 56 -8.81 -5.16 9.75
CA PRO A 56 -9.03 -4.58 11.08
C PRO A 56 -10.13 -5.28 11.89
N TRP A 57 -11.06 -5.97 11.23
CA TRP A 57 -12.08 -6.78 11.89
C TRP A 57 -11.55 -8.08 12.50
N LYS A 58 -10.37 -8.57 12.09
CA LYS A 58 -9.69 -9.72 12.72
C LYS A 58 -8.93 -9.32 13.98
N TYR A 59 -8.54 -8.05 14.08
CA TYR A 59 -7.77 -7.49 15.19
C TYR A 59 -8.48 -6.30 15.84
N PRO A 60 -9.66 -6.50 16.45
CA PRO A 60 -10.55 -5.41 16.82
C PRO A 60 -10.01 -4.50 17.94
N ALA A 61 -9.07 -5.01 18.75
CA ALA A 61 -8.40 -4.27 19.81
C ALA A 61 -7.13 -3.54 19.34
N VAL A 62 -6.68 -3.77 18.11
CA VAL A 62 -5.46 -3.15 17.58
C VAL A 62 -5.80 -1.76 17.03
N PRO A 63 -4.99 -0.73 17.34
CA PRO A 63 -5.17 0.61 16.78
C PRO A 63 -5.00 0.59 15.26
N PHE A 64 -5.89 1.31 14.55
CA PHE A 64 -5.87 1.39 13.10
C PHE A 64 -4.55 1.86 12.52
N TRP A 65 -3.85 2.76 13.21
CA TRP A 65 -2.55 3.24 12.78
C TRP A 65 -1.53 2.12 12.61
N LYS A 66 -1.48 1.13 13.51
CA LYS A 66 -0.48 0.05 13.44
C LYS A 66 -0.68 -0.82 12.19
N ILE A 67 -1.94 -1.09 11.85
CA ILE A 67 -2.31 -1.87 10.67
C ILE A 67 -2.02 -1.07 9.39
N TYR A 68 -2.42 0.21 9.36
CA TYR A 68 -2.13 1.09 8.23
C TYR A 68 -0.63 1.33 8.02
N LEU A 69 0.17 1.33 9.09
CA LEU A 69 1.61 1.51 9.01
C LEU A 69 2.28 0.37 8.25
N GLY A 70 1.82 -0.88 8.43
CA GLY A 70 2.33 -2.01 7.63
C GLY A 70 1.97 -1.89 6.15
N LEU A 71 0.74 -1.48 5.83
CA LEU A 71 0.29 -1.27 4.46
C LEU A 71 1.10 -0.17 3.76
N ILE A 72 1.31 0.95 4.46
CA ILE A 72 2.09 2.09 3.96
C ILE A 72 3.56 1.72 3.83
N ALA A 73 4.14 1.02 4.80
CA ALA A 73 5.52 0.51 4.69
C ALA A 73 5.70 -0.38 3.45
N LEU A 74 4.73 -1.26 3.17
CA LEU A 74 4.76 -2.12 1.99
C LEU A 74 4.68 -1.31 0.68
N LEU A 75 3.86 -0.26 0.63
CA LEU A 75 3.77 0.65 -0.52
C LEU A 75 5.06 1.45 -0.74
N PHE A 76 5.65 1.99 0.33
CA PHE A 76 6.93 2.70 0.22
C PHE A 76 8.05 1.75 -0.23
N LEU A 77 8.09 0.55 0.34
CA LEU A 77 9.07 -0.47 -0.01
C LEU A 77 8.92 -0.91 -1.47
N SER A 78 7.70 -1.18 -1.93
CA SER A 78 7.46 -1.58 -3.32
C SER A 78 7.87 -0.48 -4.29
N THR A 79 7.54 0.78 -3.98
CA THR A 79 7.93 1.93 -4.79
C THR A 79 9.43 2.10 -4.85
N ALA A 80 10.13 2.02 -3.71
CA ALA A 80 11.58 2.15 -3.65
C ALA A 80 12.29 1.04 -4.46
N VAL A 81 11.87 -0.21 -4.30
CA VAL A 81 12.43 -1.34 -5.04
C VAL A 81 12.19 -1.19 -6.53
N LEU A 82 10.97 -0.84 -6.95
CA LEU A 82 10.65 -0.65 -8.36
C LEU A 82 11.40 0.52 -8.98
N MET A 83 11.60 1.63 -8.26
CA MET A 83 12.43 2.74 -8.72
C MET A 83 13.89 2.34 -8.94
N CYS A 84 14.44 1.46 -8.10
CA CYS A 84 15.79 0.93 -8.27
C CYS A 84 15.90 -0.03 -9.46
N LEU A 85 14.83 -0.78 -9.77
CA LEU A 85 14.83 -1.78 -10.83
C LEU A 85 14.37 -1.26 -12.19
N TRP A 86 13.75 -0.08 -12.26
CA TRP A 86 13.16 0.45 -13.49
C TRP A 86 14.21 0.88 -14.52
N ASP A 87 15.32 1.48 -14.09
CA ASP A 87 16.20 2.23 -15.00
C ASP A 87 17.69 1.99 -14.72
N ASP A 88 18.42 1.57 -15.76
CA ASP A 88 19.88 1.39 -15.73
C ASP A 88 20.64 2.72 -15.76
N LYS A 89 19.95 3.84 -16.01
CA LYS A 89 20.57 5.16 -16.08
C LYS A 89 20.72 5.75 -14.68
N PRO A 90 21.90 6.29 -14.33
CA PRO A 90 22.11 7.03 -13.09
C PRO A 90 21.43 8.40 -13.19
N ALA A 91 20.10 8.43 -13.24
CA ALA A 91 19.38 9.62 -12.86
C ALA A 91 19.66 9.87 -11.37
N ILE A 92 19.76 11.14 -10.99
CA ILE A 92 20.14 11.58 -9.65
C ILE A 92 19.15 10.95 -8.66
N ALA A 93 19.60 9.95 -7.91
CA ALA A 93 18.76 9.19 -6.97
C ALA A 93 18.00 10.11 -6.00
N TYR A 94 18.62 11.25 -5.66
CA TYR A 94 18.02 12.32 -4.86
C TYR A 94 16.67 12.82 -5.39
N GLU A 95 16.48 13.05 -6.69
CA GLU A 95 15.21 13.55 -7.22
C GLU A 95 14.12 12.47 -7.19
N ARG A 96 14.52 11.20 -7.41
CA ARG A 96 13.63 10.03 -7.31
C ARG A 96 13.11 9.83 -5.89
N PHE A 97 14.00 9.88 -4.90
CA PHE A 97 13.61 9.77 -3.48
C PHE A 97 12.83 11.00 -3.00
N THR A 98 13.13 12.19 -3.51
CA THR A 98 12.34 13.41 -3.20
C THR A 98 10.90 13.26 -3.70
N SER A 99 10.69 12.57 -4.81
CA SER A 99 9.35 12.30 -5.36
C SER A 99 8.49 11.40 -4.44
N LEU A 100 9.10 10.66 -3.50
CA LEU A 100 8.35 9.90 -2.50
C LEU A 100 7.61 10.82 -1.51
N VAL A 101 7.99 12.10 -1.38
CA VAL A 101 7.22 13.09 -0.60
C VAL A 101 5.80 13.26 -1.15
N TYR A 102 5.57 13.05 -2.44
CA TYR A 102 4.23 13.08 -3.02
C TYR A 102 3.33 11.93 -2.53
N LEU A 103 3.88 10.90 -1.90
CA LEU A 103 3.12 9.83 -1.25
C LEU A 103 2.66 10.22 0.16
N PHE A 104 3.12 11.34 0.71
CA PHE A 104 2.75 11.79 2.06
C PHE A 104 1.23 11.95 2.31
N PRO A 105 0.39 12.37 1.34
CA PRO A 105 -1.06 12.38 1.51
C PRO A 105 -1.65 10.99 1.82
N MET A 106 -0.97 9.90 1.45
CA MET A 106 -1.40 8.55 1.81
C MET A 106 -1.30 8.28 3.32
N CYS A 107 -0.56 9.10 4.09
CA CYS A 107 -0.48 9.01 5.54
C CYS A 107 -1.66 9.69 6.27
N ILE A 108 -2.52 10.46 5.56
CA ILE A 108 -3.68 11.14 6.15
C ILE A 108 -4.60 10.20 6.95
N PRO A 109 -4.94 8.98 6.49
CA PRO A 109 -5.76 8.05 7.24
C PRO A 109 -5.14 7.65 8.58
N MET A 110 -3.81 7.60 8.68
CA MET A 110 -3.13 7.35 9.97
C MET A 110 -3.38 8.47 10.96
N VAL A 111 -3.42 9.73 10.51
CA VAL A 111 -3.62 10.88 11.40
C VAL A 111 -5.09 10.99 11.80
N VAL A 112 -6.02 10.74 10.87
CA VAL A 112 -7.47 10.88 11.08
C VAL A 112 -8.06 9.74 11.92
N PHE A 113 -7.61 8.51 11.71
CA PHE A 113 -8.13 7.31 12.39
C PHE A 113 -7.18 6.72 13.44
N GLY A 114 -6.02 7.34 13.66
CA GLY A 114 -4.84 6.65 14.19
C GLY A 114 -4.96 5.97 15.55
N LYS A 115 -5.63 6.62 16.51
CA LYS A 115 -5.81 6.06 17.85
C LYS A 115 -7.05 5.18 17.98
N LYS A 116 -7.97 5.24 17.01
CA LYS A 116 -9.25 4.54 17.10
C LYS A 116 -9.04 3.06 16.83
N THR A 117 -9.64 2.25 17.69
CA THR A 117 -9.76 0.80 17.48
C THR A 117 -11.01 0.47 16.68
N TRP A 118 -11.07 -0.72 16.08
CA TRP A 118 -12.28 -1.17 15.38
C TRP A 118 -13.50 -1.15 16.32
N ASN A 119 -13.34 -1.58 17.57
CA ASN A 119 -14.40 -1.60 18.58
C ASN A 119 -14.98 -0.20 18.87
N GLU A 120 -14.12 0.82 18.92
CA GLU A 120 -14.56 2.21 19.13
C GLU A 120 -15.29 2.77 17.91
N MET A 121 -14.95 2.30 16.71
CA MET A 121 -15.64 2.71 15.48
C MET A 121 -16.98 2.00 15.26
N GLN A 122 -17.19 0.83 15.89
CA GLN A 122 -18.47 0.11 15.89
C GLN A 122 -19.47 0.67 16.92
N LYS A 123 -19.00 1.32 17.99
CA LYS A 123 -19.84 1.91 19.06
C LYS A 123 -20.55 3.22 18.67
N LYS A 124 -20.49 3.65 17.40
CA LYS A 124 -20.96 4.96 16.93
C LYS A 124 -21.94 4.86 15.75
#